data_AF-A0A2A4MU33-F1
#
_entry.id   AF-A0A2A4MU33-F1
#
_cell.length_a   1.000
_cell.length_b   1.000
_cell.length_c   1.000
_cell.angle_alpha   90.00
_cell.angle_beta   90.00
_cell.angle_gamma   90.00
#
_symmetry.space_group_name_H-M   'P 1'
#
loop_
_entity.id
_entity.type
_entity.pdbx_description
1 polymer ?
#
loop_
_entity_poly.entity_id
_entity_poly.type
_entity_poly.pdbx_seq_one_letter_code
_entity_poly.pdbx_strand_id
1 'polypeptide(L)'
;MIVSDVVHPPYCYSSNLSPRLSRYFASPFFLALIILAAPCNVAIGASNVGIIDLSQLEPIKVKPKLVGVMNQLHINESSGLAASAIHDGIIWTLNDSGNGPKIFPVTLDGASLKSESVSGFTIEGAENFDWEAMASDHKGTLYIADSGQNFYFARTPIIYQVDEPVDLHKKTSLPLLRKIPYNYEDQSGFFMPRNEFDVEAMFYADNSLNFITKGWGNSGSKWYRLQESDEFGHAARLVTRINFGKALITGAEVDQSGLRLAVLAKRSIWLFTRKALGQNWFTGDIDHLRSRDIGVTEAITFYGNRLFITNEGGELYVISLNDIDRI
;
A
#
# COMPACT_ATOMS: atom_id res chain seq x y z
N MET A 1 12.29 46.97 16.30
CA MET A 1 11.01 47.41 15.70
C MET A 1 11.36 48.41 14.60
N ILE A 2 11.08 48.07 13.32
CA ILE A 2 11.05 49.00 12.16
C ILE A 2 12.43 49.62 11.74
N VAL A 3 12.69 50.00 10.49
CA VAL A 3 12.64 49.31 9.16
C VAL A 3 13.24 50.25 8.08
N SER A 4 13.96 49.67 7.09
CA SER A 4 14.35 50.23 5.76
C SER A 4 15.04 51.63 5.70
N ASP A 5 15.39 52.27 4.56
CA ASP A 5 15.13 51.99 3.12
C ASP A 5 16.23 52.51 2.14
N VAL A 6 16.03 52.28 0.83
CA VAL A 6 16.93 52.54 -0.33
C VAL A 6 16.73 53.92 -0.98
N VAL A 7 17.73 54.47 -1.71
CA VAL A 7 17.54 55.39 -2.88
C VAL A 7 18.79 55.52 -3.80
N HIS A 8 18.58 55.90 -5.09
CA HIS A 8 19.52 56.02 -6.25
C HIS A 8 19.48 57.46 -6.87
N PRO A 9 19.91 57.81 -8.12
CA PRO A 9 20.81 57.20 -9.15
C PRO A 9 22.05 58.15 -9.44
N PRO A 10 22.27 58.93 -10.54
CA PRO A 10 22.11 58.74 -12.01
C PRO A 10 23.25 59.28 -12.96
N TYR A 11 23.20 58.89 -14.27
CA TYR A 11 23.65 59.64 -15.50
C TYR A 11 25.17 59.96 -15.74
N CYS A 12 25.71 60.21 -16.97
CA CYS A 12 25.24 60.15 -18.38
C CYS A 12 26.40 60.23 -19.44
N TYR A 13 26.17 59.73 -20.69
CA TYR A 13 26.76 60.19 -22.01
C TYR A 13 28.31 60.19 -22.25
N SER A 14 28.91 60.24 -23.47
CA SER A 14 28.46 60.20 -24.89
C SER A 14 29.59 59.79 -25.89
N SER A 15 29.22 59.31 -27.09
CA SER A 15 29.78 59.65 -28.44
C SER A 15 31.29 59.39 -28.78
N ASN A 16 31.81 59.41 -30.04
CA ASN A 16 31.20 59.53 -31.38
C ASN A 16 32.09 58.99 -32.54
N LEU A 17 31.44 58.67 -33.68
CA LEU A 17 31.91 58.72 -35.10
C LEU A 17 33.15 57.96 -35.64
N SER A 18 32.98 57.39 -36.84
CA SER A 18 34.02 56.90 -37.78
C SER A 18 34.23 57.88 -38.96
N PRO A 19 35.19 57.64 -39.89
CA PRO A 19 34.76 57.29 -41.27
C PRO A 19 35.75 56.51 -42.18
N ARG A 20 35.18 55.70 -43.11
CA ARG A 20 35.65 55.39 -44.51
C ARG A 20 36.97 54.58 -44.71
N LEU A 21 37.17 53.77 -45.78
CA LEU A 21 36.27 53.10 -46.75
C LEU A 21 37.05 52.00 -47.56
N SER A 22 36.32 51.19 -48.35
CA SER A 22 36.79 50.30 -49.44
C SER A 22 37.32 48.90 -49.02
N ARG A 23 37.16 47.81 -49.81
CA ARG A 23 36.34 47.57 -51.02
C ARG A 23 36.14 46.07 -51.30
N TYR A 24 35.01 45.73 -51.96
CA TYR A 24 34.74 44.56 -52.82
C TYR A 24 34.41 43.13 -52.29
N PHE A 25 33.25 42.65 -52.79
CA PHE A 25 32.85 41.29 -53.22
C PHE A 25 32.38 40.19 -52.23
N ALA A 26 31.59 39.28 -52.82
CA ALA A 26 30.94 38.04 -52.33
C ALA A 26 29.70 38.18 -51.41
N SER A 27 28.67 37.42 -51.77
CA SER A 27 27.28 37.37 -51.27
C SER A 27 26.87 35.88 -51.18
N PRO A 28 25.72 35.46 -50.61
CA PRO A 28 25.06 35.80 -49.34
C PRO A 28 24.88 34.52 -48.45
N PHE A 29 23.70 34.33 -47.84
CA PHE A 29 23.26 33.18 -47.02
C PHE A 29 23.84 33.02 -45.60
N PHE A 30 23.39 33.87 -44.68
CA PHE A 30 23.15 33.43 -43.30
C PHE A 30 21.80 32.70 -43.25
N LEU A 31 21.82 31.37 -43.08
CA LEU A 31 20.61 30.58 -42.89
C LEU A 31 20.17 30.69 -41.41
N ALA A 32 19.04 31.32 -41.16
CA ALA A 32 18.48 31.39 -39.80
C ALA A 32 17.97 30.00 -39.39
N LEU A 33 18.70 29.34 -38.47
CA LEU A 33 18.34 28.03 -37.95
C LEU A 33 17.16 28.15 -36.98
N ILE A 34 15.94 28.20 -37.52
CA ILE A 34 14.71 28.07 -36.73
C ILE A 34 14.67 26.62 -36.21
N ILE A 35 15.11 26.44 -34.96
CA ILE A 35 14.87 25.20 -34.23
C ILE A 35 13.37 25.12 -33.95
N LEU A 36 12.65 24.43 -34.83
CA LEU A 36 11.33 23.91 -34.48
C LEU A 36 11.52 22.95 -33.31
N ALA A 37 11.16 23.40 -32.12
CA ALA A 37 10.91 22.52 -31.00
C ALA A 37 9.76 21.60 -31.41
N ALA A 38 10.09 20.40 -31.87
CA ALA A 38 9.10 19.36 -32.09
C ALA A 38 8.34 19.16 -30.76
N PRO A 39 7.00 19.14 -30.76
CA PRO A 39 6.27 18.81 -29.55
C PRO A 39 6.75 17.44 -29.09
N CYS A 40 7.34 17.38 -27.90
CA CYS A 40 7.67 16.11 -27.29
C CYS A 40 6.35 15.42 -26.94
N ASN A 41 5.86 14.62 -27.89
CA ASN A 41 4.74 13.72 -27.70
C ASN A 41 5.19 12.65 -26.70
N VAL A 42 5.20 13.01 -25.42
CA VAL A 42 5.10 12.06 -24.32
C VAL A 42 3.82 11.30 -24.58
N ALA A 43 3.96 10.13 -25.20
CA ALA A 43 2.86 9.21 -25.36
C ALA A 43 2.43 8.84 -23.94
N ILE A 44 1.31 9.41 -23.49
CA ILE A 44 0.64 8.99 -22.27
C ILE A 44 0.14 7.58 -22.54
N GLY A 45 1.02 6.62 -22.27
CA GLY A 45 0.71 5.20 -22.25
C GLY A 45 -0.19 4.96 -21.06
N ALA A 46 -1.47 5.33 -21.20
CA ALA A 46 -2.52 4.77 -20.38
C ALA A 46 -2.40 3.25 -20.55
N SER A 47 -1.89 2.58 -19.53
CA SER A 47 -1.75 1.14 -19.57
C SER A 47 -3.17 0.56 -19.63
N ASN A 48 -3.53 0.08 -20.81
CA ASN A 48 -4.81 -0.56 -21.13
C ASN A 48 -4.87 -1.95 -20.51
N VAL A 49 -4.59 -2.02 -19.21
CA VAL A 49 -4.69 -3.21 -18.38
C VAL A 49 -6.18 -3.50 -18.20
N GLY A 50 -6.59 -4.70 -18.60
CA GLY A 50 -7.99 -5.10 -18.57
C GLY A 50 -8.58 -5.08 -17.16
N ILE A 51 -9.91 -4.94 -17.10
CA ILE A 51 -10.67 -5.05 -15.85
C ILE A 51 -11.05 -6.52 -15.65
N ILE A 52 -10.73 -7.08 -14.47
CA ILE A 52 -11.29 -8.36 -14.01
C ILE A 52 -12.60 -8.07 -13.28
N ASP A 53 -13.71 -8.63 -13.76
CA ASP A 53 -15.01 -8.47 -13.10
C ASP A 53 -15.36 -9.67 -12.24
N LEU A 54 -15.45 -9.45 -10.92
CA LEU A 54 -15.82 -10.46 -9.92
C LEU A 54 -17.19 -10.15 -9.29
N SER A 55 -17.91 -9.13 -9.77
CA SER A 55 -19.18 -8.65 -9.20
C SER A 55 -20.34 -9.63 -9.36
N GLN A 56 -20.20 -10.58 -10.30
CA GLN A 56 -21.21 -11.61 -10.61
C GLN A 56 -20.92 -12.95 -9.92
N LEU A 57 -19.89 -13.05 -9.07
CA LEU A 57 -19.64 -14.26 -8.28
C LEU A 57 -20.68 -14.38 -7.15
N GLU A 58 -21.50 -15.42 -7.20
CA GLU A 58 -22.48 -15.70 -6.13
C GLU A 58 -21.77 -16.07 -4.81
N PRO A 59 -22.20 -15.54 -3.66
CA PRO A 59 -21.45 -15.64 -2.42
C PRO A 59 -21.80 -16.89 -1.60
N ILE A 60 -20.79 -17.71 -1.33
CA ILE A 60 -20.84 -18.77 -0.33
C ILE A 60 -20.98 -18.13 1.06
N LYS A 61 -21.95 -18.60 1.86
CA LYS A 61 -22.13 -18.14 3.24
C LYS A 61 -21.16 -18.87 4.16
N VAL A 62 -20.29 -18.13 4.83
CA VAL A 62 -19.36 -18.67 5.82
C VAL A 62 -19.82 -18.30 7.24
N LYS A 63 -19.52 -19.15 8.22
CA LYS A 63 -19.88 -18.94 9.63
C LYS A 63 -18.66 -18.47 10.43
N PRO A 64 -18.50 -17.15 10.64
CA PRO A 64 -17.44 -16.63 11.49
C PRO A 64 -17.71 -16.99 12.96
N LYS A 65 -16.65 -17.28 13.71
CA LYS A 65 -16.69 -17.48 15.16
C LYS A 65 -15.85 -16.42 15.84
N LEU A 66 -16.43 -15.67 16.77
CA LEU A 66 -15.69 -14.80 17.69
C LEU A 66 -14.74 -15.66 18.54
N VAL A 67 -13.45 -15.32 18.57
CA VAL A 67 -12.43 -15.99 19.40
C VAL A 67 -11.97 -15.13 20.57
N GLY A 68 -12.04 -13.80 20.45
CA GLY A 68 -11.80 -12.86 21.55
C GLY A 68 -11.91 -11.41 21.13
N VAL A 69 -11.47 -10.51 22.01
CA VAL A 69 -11.44 -9.05 21.78
C VAL A 69 -10.07 -8.53 22.18
N MET A 70 -9.43 -7.76 21.32
CA MET A 70 -8.08 -7.24 21.54
C MET A 70 -8.07 -6.13 22.59
N ASN A 71 -6.90 -5.86 23.19
CA ASN A 71 -6.78 -4.86 24.25
C ASN A 71 -6.97 -3.42 23.73
N GLN A 72 -8.21 -2.92 23.83
CA GLN A 72 -8.65 -1.60 23.33
C GLN A 72 -7.93 -0.39 23.98
N LEU A 73 -7.14 -0.58 25.04
CA LEU A 73 -6.28 0.48 25.59
C LEU A 73 -5.08 0.80 24.68
N HIS A 74 -4.71 -0.12 23.78
CA HIS A 74 -3.56 0.02 22.89
C HIS A 74 -3.81 -0.43 21.44
N ILE A 75 -4.81 -1.28 21.20
CA ILE A 75 -5.16 -1.85 19.90
C ILE A 75 -6.62 -1.48 19.59
N ASN A 76 -6.84 -0.18 19.41
CA ASN A 76 -8.15 0.46 19.20
C ASN A 76 -8.63 0.43 17.74
N GLU A 77 -7.72 0.47 16.76
CA GLU A 77 -8.05 0.71 15.34
C GLU A 77 -7.23 -0.24 14.43
N SER A 78 -7.48 -1.55 14.53
CA SER A 78 -6.65 -2.62 13.91
C SER A 78 -6.81 -2.72 12.38
N SER A 79 -5.97 -1.99 11.62
CA SER A 79 -6.00 -1.93 10.13
C SER A 79 -4.89 -2.77 9.44
N GLY A 80 -4.39 -3.83 10.11
CA GLY A 80 -3.45 -4.75 9.46
C GLY A 80 -3.21 -6.01 10.29
N LEU A 81 -3.06 -7.16 9.61
CA LEU A 81 -2.76 -8.44 10.22
C LEU A 81 -1.72 -9.22 9.41
N ALA A 82 -0.82 -9.92 10.10
CA ALA A 82 0.07 -10.91 9.49
C ALA A 82 0.38 -12.04 10.48
N ALA A 83 0.40 -13.30 10.04
CA ALA A 83 0.81 -14.40 10.91
C ALA A 83 2.32 -14.39 11.14
N SER A 84 2.75 -14.68 12.37
CA SER A 84 4.17 -14.78 12.70
C SER A 84 4.80 -15.98 12.00
N ALA A 85 5.95 -15.78 11.36
CA ALA A 85 6.74 -16.84 10.76
C ALA A 85 7.63 -17.58 11.78
N ILE A 86 7.87 -16.98 12.94
CA ILE A 86 8.84 -17.48 13.94
C ILE A 86 8.26 -17.76 15.34
N HIS A 87 7.03 -17.31 15.63
CA HIS A 87 6.33 -17.57 16.90
C HIS A 87 5.00 -18.28 16.65
N ASP A 88 4.92 -19.56 17.00
CA ASP A 88 3.70 -20.33 16.79
C ASP A 88 2.52 -19.80 17.63
N GLY A 89 1.32 -19.81 17.04
CA GLY A 89 0.09 -19.28 17.64
C GLY A 89 0.00 -17.76 17.72
N ILE A 90 0.90 -16.99 17.10
CA ILE A 90 0.92 -15.52 17.15
C ILE A 90 0.53 -14.91 15.80
N ILE A 91 -0.32 -13.89 15.86
CA ILE A 91 -0.58 -12.94 14.79
C ILE A 91 -0.08 -11.54 15.21
N TRP A 92 0.43 -10.79 14.25
CA TRP A 92 0.80 -9.39 14.39
C TRP A 92 -0.36 -8.50 13.97
N THR A 93 -0.59 -7.41 14.68
CA THR A 93 -1.46 -6.30 14.26
C THR A 93 -0.75 -4.96 14.34
N LEU A 94 -1.24 -3.97 13.61
CA LEU A 94 -0.92 -2.55 13.77
C LEU A 94 -2.22 -1.75 13.98
N ASN A 95 -2.10 -0.46 14.31
CA ASN A 95 -3.24 0.47 14.32
C ASN A 95 -3.14 1.44 13.13
N ASP A 96 -4.30 1.91 12.65
CA ASP A 96 -4.46 2.98 11.65
C ASP A 96 -3.83 4.34 12.09
N SER A 97 -3.87 5.32 11.19
CA SER A 97 -3.62 6.74 11.32
C SER A 97 -3.88 7.35 12.72
N GLY A 98 -3.11 8.39 13.07
CA GLY A 98 -3.21 9.07 14.37
C GLY A 98 -2.64 8.29 15.56
N ASN A 99 -2.44 6.97 15.44
CA ASN A 99 -1.79 6.14 16.44
C ASN A 99 -0.25 6.21 16.34
N GLY A 100 0.45 5.59 17.30
CA GLY A 100 1.91 5.48 17.25
C GLY A 100 2.40 4.42 16.24
N PRO A 101 3.63 4.54 15.70
CA PRO A 101 4.22 3.56 14.79
C PRO A 101 4.61 2.28 15.55
N LYS A 102 3.63 1.42 15.81
CA LYS A 102 3.76 0.20 16.63
C LYS A 102 3.14 -1.02 15.97
N ILE A 103 3.76 -2.18 16.19
CA ILE A 103 3.14 -3.49 15.96
C ILE A 103 2.93 -4.22 17.28
N PHE A 104 1.90 -5.05 17.36
CA PHE A 104 1.46 -5.72 18.57
C PHE A 104 1.33 -7.24 18.32
N PRO A 105 1.93 -8.10 19.16
CA PRO A 105 1.74 -9.54 19.09
C PRO A 105 0.47 -9.95 19.84
N VAL A 106 -0.40 -10.69 19.17
CA VAL A 106 -1.70 -11.14 19.68
C VAL A 106 -1.80 -12.65 19.47
N THR A 107 -2.35 -13.37 20.45
CA THR A 107 -2.62 -14.81 20.34
C THR A 107 -3.87 -15.10 19.50
N LEU A 108 -4.05 -16.36 19.09
CA LEU A 108 -5.24 -16.80 18.32
C LEU A 108 -6.60 -16.70 19.07
N ASP A 109 -6.61 -16.25 20.33
CA ASP A 109 -7.79 -15.91 21.13
C ASP A 109 -7.89 -14.41 21.46
N GLY A 110 -7.09 -13.55 20.80
CA GLY A 110 -7.16 -12.10 20.92
C GLY A 110 -6.38 -11.49 22.10
N ALA A 111 -5.76 -12.30 22.95
CA ALA A 111 -4.99 -11.80 24.09
C ALA A 111 -3.64 -11.18 23.66
N SER A 112 -3.26 -10.06 24.29
CA SER A 112 -1.94 -9.44 24.10
C SER A 112 -0.89 -10.17 24.94
N LEU A 113 0.27 -10.50 24.36
CA LEU A 113 1.33 -11.25 25.06
C LEU A 113 2.10 -10.48 26.14
N LYS A 114 2.04 -9.15 26.12
CA LYS A 114 2.78 -8.29 27.05
C LYS A 114 1.84 -7.65 28.08
N SER A 115 2.41 -7.32 29.23
CA SER A 115 1.75 -6.60 30.33
C SER A 115 1.04 -5.32 29.84
N GLU A 116 -0.07 -4.97 30.51
CA GLU A 116 -0.97 -3.85 30.21
C GLU A 116 -0.27 -2.49 30.02
N SER A 117 0.95 -2.30 30.53
CA SER A 117 1.73 -1.07 30.36
C SER A 117 2.48 -0.96 29.03
N VAL A 118 2.78 -2.07 28.35
CA VAL A 118 3.62 -2.09 27.13
C VAL A 118 3.19 -3.23 26.20
N SER A 119 2.06 -3.11 25.50
CA SER A 119 1.48 -4.19 24.68
C SER A 119 2.26 -4.55 23.40
N GLY A 120 3.03 -3.62 22.82
CA GLY A 120 3.63 -3.76 21.47
C GLY A 120 5.11 -3.42 21.34
N PHE A 121 5.57 -3.16 20.13
CA PHE A 121 6.92 -2.72 19.77
C PHE A 121 6.87 -1.48 18.88
N THR A 122 7.59 -0.42 19.26
CA THR A 122 7.74 0.78 18.43
C THR A 122 8.74 0.53 17.30
N ILE A 123 8.42 0.91 16.06
CA ILE A 123 9.34 0.82 14.94
C ILE A 123 10.22 2.08 14.89
N GLU A 124 11.54 1.91 15.00
CA GLU A 124 12.48 3.02 15.15
C GLU A 124 12.67 3.80 13.83
N GLY A 125 12.42 5.11 13.84
CA GLY A 125 12.54 5.96 12.64
C GLY A 125 11.39 5.81 11.63
N ALA A 126 10.37 5.01 11.96
CA ALA A 126 9.11 4.99 11.26
C ALA A 126 8.11 5.97 11.89
N GLU A 127 7.12 6.37 11.11
CA GLU A 127 6.04 7.28 11.47
C GLU A 127 4.74 6.66 10.95
N ASN A 128 3.66 6.76 11.73
CA ASN A 128 2.32 6.37 11.30
C ASN A 128 1.56 7.63 10.88
N PHE A 129 1.33 7.76 9.57
CA PHE A 129 0.46 8.78 9.01
C PHE A 129 -0.84 8.13 8.49
N ASP A 130 -0.74 7.04 7.74
CA ASP A 130 -1.85 6.24 7.19
C ASP A 130 -1.41 4.76 7.07
N TRP A 131 -1.27 4.06 8.21
CA TRP A 131 -0.89 2.64 8.28
C TRP A 131 -2.09 1.70 8.05
N GLU A 132 -2.38 1.41 6.77
CA GLU A 132 -3.59 0.71 6.32
C GLU A 132 -3.32 -0.73 5.81
N ALA A 133 -2.11 -1.29 5.99
CA ALA A 133 -1.86 -2.73 5.80
C ALA A 133 -0.55 -3.25 6.42
N MET A 134 -0.51 -4.55 6.71
CA MET A 134 0.70 -5.34 7.05
C MET A 134 0.79 -6.58 6.15
N ALA A 135 2.00 -7.10 5.91
CA ALA A 135 2.23 -8.38 5.22
C ALA A 135 3.47 -9.09 5.80
N SER A 136 3.50 -10.43 5.76
CA SER A 136 4.67 -11.25 6.10
C SER A 136 5.32 -11.85 4.85
N ASP A 137 6.65 -12.01 4.85
CA ASP A 137 7.34 -12.81 3.83
C ASP A 137 7.32 -14.33 4.12
N HIS A 138 6.74 -14.70 5.28
CA HIS A 138 6.69 -16.03 5.90
C HIS A 138 8.06 -16.65 6.25
N LYS A 139 9.13 -15.83 6.35
CA LYS A 139 10.48 -16.25 6.78
C LYS A 139 11.00 -15.45 7.98
N GLY A 140 10.28 -14.41 8.40
CA GLY A 140 10.59 -13.60 9.59
C GLY A 140 10.70 -12.09 9.32
N THR A 141 10.42 -11.63 8.10
CA THR A 141 10.27 -10.21 7.77
C THR A 141 8.80 -9.82 7.73
N LEU A 142 8.48 -8.66 8.32
CA LEU A 142 7.21 -7.95 8.16
C LEU A 142 7.41 -6.69 7.32
N TYR A 143 6.40 -6.39 6.51
CA TYR A 143 6.25 -5.13 5.78
C TYR A 143 5.01 -4.40 6.29
N ILE A 144 5.09 -3.07 6.42
CA ILE A 144 4.02 -2.19 6.89
C ILE A 144 3.80 -1.09 5.85
N ALA A 145 2.56 -0.89 5.40
CA ALA A 145 2.21 0.07 4.36
C ALA A 145 1.66 1.37 4.95
N ASP A 146 2.47 2.43 4.91
CA ASP A 146 2.10 3.81 5.26
C ASP A 146 1.67 4.50 3.95
N SER A 147 0.47 4.12 3.49
CA SER A 147 0.06 4.15 2.06
C SER A 147 -1.43 4.43 1.80
N GLY A 148 -2.23 4.66 2.85
CA GLY A 148 -3.58 5.21 2.71
C GLY A 148 -3.59 6.64 2.15
N GLN A 149 -4.78 7.15 1.88
CA GLN A 149 -5.03 8.47 1.29
C GLN A 149 -6.14 9.24 2.04
N ASN A 150 -6.24 9.05 3.35
CA ASN A 150 -7.26 9.71 4.20
C ASN A 150 -7.05 11.24 4.27
N PHE A 151 -5.80 11.69 4.08
CA PHE A 151 -5.42 13.11 4.16
C PHE A 151 -5.41 13.85 2.80
N TYR A 152 -5.69 15.16 2.86
CA TYR A 152 -5.92 16.04 1.70
C TYR A 152 -4.67 16.41 0.87
N PHE A 153 -3.49 15.89 1.21
CA PHE A 153 -2.22 16.27 0.61
C PHE A 153 -1.54 15.05 -0.03
N ALA A 154 -1.15 15.17 -1.29
CA ALA A 154 -0.41 14.12 -1.99
C ALA A 154 0.94 13.89 -1.29
N ARG A 155 1.15 12.69 -0.76
CA ARG A 155 2.35 12.24 -0.09
C ARG A 155 2.92 11.05 -0.85
N THR A 156 4.25 10.90 -0.87
CA THR A 156 4.86 9.64 -1.31
C THR A 156 4.45 8.52 -0.33
N PRO A 157 3.84 7.42 -0.79
CA PRO A 157 3.58 6.26 0.05
C PRO A 157 4.90 5.54 0.39
N ILE A 158 4.93 4.92 1.56
CA ILE A 158 6.14 4.31 2.14
C ILE A 158 5.81 2.91 2.62
N ILE A 159 6.69 1.95 2.29
CA ILE A 159 6.74 0.67 2.99
C ILE A 159 7.87 0.70 4.02
N TYR A 160 7.56 0.32 5.26
CA TYR A 160 8.54 0.05 6.30
C TYR A 160 8.80 -1.46 6.36
N GLN A 161 10.07 -1.88 6.34
CA GLN A 161 10.46 -3.29 6.50
C GLN A 161 11.16 -3.51 7.84
N VAL A 162 10.76 -4.54 8.59
CA VAL A 162 11.31 -4.92 9.90
C VAL A 162 11.43 -6.44 10.04
N ASP A 163 12.40 -6.91 10.82
CA ASP A 163 12.44 -8.30 11.27
C ASP A 163 11.50 -8.52 12.46
N GLU A 164 10.89 -9.69 12.53
CA GLU A 164 10.16 -10.15 13.71
C GLU A 164 11.09 -10.29 14.93
N PRO A 165 10.72 -9.77 16.12
CA PRO A 165 11.54 -9.92 17.31
C PRO A 165 11.63 -11.38 17.76
N VAL A 166 12.83 -11.97 17.69
CA VAL A 166 13.15 -13.31 18.22
C VAL A 166 12.81 -13.47 19.72
N ASP A 167 12.73 -12.36 20.48
CA ASP A 167 12.33 -12.36 21.89
C ASP A 167 11.18 -11.37 22.10
N LEU A 168 9.98 -11.92 22.38
CA LEU A 168 8.76 -11.12 22.54
C LEU A 168 8.65 -10.40 23.89
N HIS A 169 9.51 -10.68 24.86
CA HIS A 169 9.41 -10.16 26.22
C HIS A 169 10.47 -9.08 26.54
N LYS A 170 11.67 -9.17 25.95
CA LYS A 170 12.79 -8.24 26.26
C LYS A 170 12.78 -6.94 25.46
N LYS A 171 12.29 -6.93 24.22
CA LYS A 171 12.29 -5.75 23.35
C LYS A 171 11.02 -4.91 23.51
N THR A 172 11.16 -3.58 23.45
CA THR A 172 10.06 -2.61 23.36
C THR A 172 10.08 -1.79 22.07
N SER A 173 11.15 -1.91 21.29
CA SER A 173 11.32 -1.32 19.97
C SER A 173 11.97 -2.30 18.98
N LEU A 174 11.89 -1.98 17.68
CA LEU A 174 12.51 -2.70 16.59
C LEU A 174 13.28 -1.73 15.68
N PRO A 175 14.52 -2.04 15.29
CA PRO A 175 15.24 -1.24 14.30
C PRO A 175 14.58 -1.42 12.93
N LEU A 176 14.43 -0.32 12.19
CA LEU A 176 13.93 -0.35 10.82
C LEU A 176 15.03 -0.84 9.86
N LEU A 177 14.72 -1.82 9.01
CA LEU A 177 15.65 -2.35 8.01
C LEU A 177 15.70 -1.48 6.75
N ARG A 178 14.53 -1.12 6.21
CA ARG A 178 14.37 -0.26 5.02
C ARG A 178 13.15 0.66 5.18
N LYS A 179 13.29 1.94 4.83
CA LYS A 179 12.18 2.88 4.52
C LYS A 179 12.12 2.97 2.99
N ILE A 180 11.07 2.43 2.38
CA ILE A 180 10.97 2.22 0.93
C ILE A 180 9.89 3.16 0.36
N PRO A 181 10.25 4.37 -0.11
CA PRO A 181 9.32 5.25 -0.82
C PRO A 181 9.08 4.74 -2.24
N TYR A 182 7.83 4.73 -2.68
CA TYR A 182 7.44 4.33 -4.04
C TYR A 182 6.43 5.30 -4.65
N ASN A 183 6.18 5.17 -5.95
CA ASN A 183 5.15 5.90 -6.70
C ASN A 183 4.31 4.89 -7.49
N TYR A 184 3.10 5.26 -7.89
CA TYR A 184 2.25 4.38 -8.72
C TYR A 184 2.52 4.60 -10.22
N GLU A 185 2.47 3.53 -11.02
CA GLU A 185 2.71 3.58 -12.48
C GLU A 185 1.81 4.59 -13.21
N ASP A 186 0.51 4.64 -12.88
CA ASP A 186 -0.47 5.49 -13.53
C ASP A 186 -0.71 6.83 -12.78
N GLN A 187 0.18 7.20 -11.86
CA GLN A 187 0.15 8.50 -11.17
C GLN A 187 0.71 9.63 -12.05
N SER A 188 -0.15 10.57 -12.45
CA SER A 188 0.22 11.73 -13.26
C SER A 188 0.87 12.87 -12.46
N GLY A 189 2.08 12.62 -11.96
CA GLY A 189 2.90 13.62 -11.26
C GLY A 189 2.50 13.85 -9.80
N PHE A 190 2.63 15.09 -9.32
CA PHE A 190 2.43 15.43 -7.90
C PHE A 190 0.96 15.51 -7.46
N PHE A 191 -0.02 15.40 -8.37
CA PHE A 191 -1.44 15.40 -8.01
C PHE A 191 -1.96 13.97 -7.94
N MET A 192 -2.35 13.54 -6.75
CA MET A 192 -3.10 12.29 -6.53
C MET A 192 -4.58 12.66 -6.36
N PRO A 193 -5.48 12.32 -7.31
CA PRO A 193 -6.91 12.45 -7.11
C PRO A 193 -7.33 11.70 -5.84
N ARG A 194 -8.24 12.30 -5.06
CA ARG A 194 -8.69 11.76 -3.77
C ARG A 194 -9.28 10.35 -3.99
N ASN A 195 -8.91 9.41 -3.13
CA ASN A 195 -9.43 8.02 -3.09
C ASN A 195 -9.05 7.12 -4.29
N GLU A 196 -8.18 7.57 -5.20
CA GLU A 196 -7.76 6.76 -6.37
C GLU A 196 -6.57 5.83 -6.07
N PHE A 197 -5.69 6.26 -5.15
CA PHE A 197 -4.41 5.62 -4.82
C PHE A 197 -4.35 5.13 -3.36
N ASP A 198 -5.52 5.05 -2.74
CA ASP A 198 -5.81 4.69 -1.36
C ASP A 198 -5.62 3.18 -1.13
N VAL A 199 -4.45 2.77 -0.62
CA VAL A 199 -4.06 1.35 -0.46
C VAL A 199 -4.39 0.82 0.92
N GLU A 200 -5.12 -0.30 0.94
CA GLU A 200 -5.81 -0.89 2.10
C GLU A 200 -5.46 -2.36 2.35
N ALA A 201 -4.59 -2.87 1.50
CA ALA A 201 -4.36 -4.29 1.35
C ALA A 201 -3.00 -4.45 0.73
N MET A 202 -2.12 -5.12 1.46
CA MET A 202 -0.78 -5.47 1.02
C MET A 202 -0.56 -6.94 1.32
N PHE A 203 0.07 -7.66 0.39
CA PHE A 203 0.54 -9.03 0.64
C PHE A 203 1.85 -9.29 -0.11
N TYR A 204 2.66 -10.21 0.42
CA TYR A 204 3.89 -10.65 -0.21
C TYR A 204 3.65 -11.93 -1.01
N ALA A 205 4.02 -11.95 -2.29
CA ALA A 205 3.93 -13.14 -3.14
C ALA A 205 4.98 -13.11 -4.26
N ASP A 206 5.53 -14.27 -4.60
CA ASP A 206 6.46 -14.46 -5.72
C ASP A 206 7.64 -13.46 -5.72
N ASN A 207 8.19 -13.17 -4.53
CA ASN A 207 9.22 -12.14 -4.29
C ASN A 207 8.78 -10.73 -4.71
N SER A 208 7.54 -10.35 -4.39
CA SER A 208 7.01 -9.01 -4.65
C SER A 208 5.96 -8.62 -3.62
N LEU A 209 5.92 -7.34 -3.25
CA LEU A 209 4.76 -6.78 -2.56
C LEU A 209 3.68 -6.47 -3.59
N ASN A 210 2.45 -6.80 -3.26
CA ASN A 210 1.28 -6.54 -4.09
C ASN A 210 0.32 -5.67 -3.27
N PHE A 211 -0.23 -4.62 -3.87
CA PHE A 211 -1.11 -3.64 -3.22
C PHE A 211 -2.48 -3.64 -3.88
N ILE A 212 -3.57 -3.50 -3.12
CA ILE A 212 -4.93 -3.33 -3.65
C ILE A 212 -5.57 -2.08 -3.02
N THR A 213 -6.19 -1.23 -3.85
CA THR A 213 -6.84 0.00 -3.36
C THR A 213 -8.29 -0.20 -2.88
N LYS A 214 -8.75 0.66 -1.95
CA LYS A 214 -10.08 0.62 -1.29
C LYS A 214 -11.25 0.48 -2.27
N GLY A 215 -11.13 1.01 -3.49
CA GLY A 215 -12.08 0.77 -4.59
C GLY A 215 -13.34 1.64 -4.56
N TRP A 216 -13.20 2.90 -4.13
CA TRP A 216 -14.32 3.79 -3.80
C TRP A 216 -15.35 4.01 -4.93
N GLY A 217 -16.63 3.82 -4.58
CA GLY A 217 -17.77 4.17 -5.42
C GLY A 217 -17.96 3.21 -6.60
N ASN A 218 -17.46 3.59 -7.77
CA ASN A 218 -17.54 2.81 -9.02
C ASN A 218 -16.19 2.70 -9.75
N SER A 219 -15.06 3.14 -9.17
CA SER A 219 -13.74 3.13 -9.83
C SER A 219 -13.16 1.73 -10.03
N GLY A 220 -13.55 0.78 -9.18
CA GLY A 220 -12.87 -0.50 -9.02
C GLY A 220 -11.56 -0.37 -8.26
N SER A 221 -11.08 -1.48 -7.70
CA SER A 221 -9.78 -1.52 -7.03
C SER A 221 -8.66 -1.65 -8.06
N LYS A 222 -7.56 -0.92 -7.87
CA LYS A 222 -6.33 -1.11 -8.64
C LYS A 222 -5.46 -2.12 -7.90
N TRP A 223 -4.97 -3.17 -8.58
CA TRP A 223 -3.93 -4.07 -8.06
C TRP A 223 -2.58 -3.60 -8.61
N TYR A 224 -1.64 -3.25 -7.74
CA TYR A 224 -0.25 -2.94 -8.10
C TYR A 224 0.74 -4.00 -7.62
N ARG A 225 1.95 -4.00 -8.20
CA ARG A 225 3.08 -4.83 -7.76
C ARG A 225 4.36 -4.01 -7.66
N LEU A 226 5.03 -4.13 -6.51
CA LEU A 226 6.37 -3.65 -6.23
C LEU A 226 7.30 -4.86 -6.17
N GLN A 227 8.13 -5.02 -7.21
CA GLN A 227 9.07 -6.13 -7.33
C GLN A 227 10.18 -6.00 -6.29
N GLU A 228 10.52 -7.08 -5.59
CA GLU A 228 11.73 -7.09 -4.75
C GLU A 228 12.99 -7.12 -5.63
N SER A 229 13.92 -6.25 -5.27
CA SER A 229 15.24 -6.04 -5.87
C SER A 229 16.17 -5.42 -4.81
N ASP A 230 17.48 -5.44 -5.06
CA ASP A 230 18.49 -4.83 -4.16
C ASP A 230 18.19 -3.34 -3.96
N GLU A 231 17.94 -2.63 -5.06
CA GLU A 231 17.25 -1.35 -5.12
C GLU A 231 15.74 -1.62 -5.22
N PHE A 232 15.05 -1.81 -4.08
CA PHE A 232 13.60 -2.10 -4.05
C PHE A 232 12.83 -0.98 -4.77
N GLY A 233 12.13 -1.33 -5.86
CA GLY A 233 11.90 -0.39 -6.96
C GLY A 233 11.05 0.86 -6.64
N HIS A 234 11.29 1.96 -7.34
CA HIS A 234 10.59 3.23 -7.13
C HIS A 234 9.17 3.33 -7.72
N ALA A 235 8.70 2.30 -8.44
CA ALA A 235 7.43 2.32 -9.18
C ALA A 235 6.63 1.01 -8.98
N ALA A 236 5.47 1.13 -8.33
CA ALA A 236 4.48 0.07 -8.20
C ALA A 236 3.69 -0.06 -9.51
N ARG A 237 3.91 -1.17 -10.24
CA ARG A 237 3.35 -1.41 -11.57
C ARG A 237 1.90 -1.83 -11.50
N LEU A 238 1.05 -1.36 -12.41
CA LEU A 238 -0.37 -1.69 -12.43
C LEU A 238 -0.57 -3.09 -13.04
N VAL A 239 -1.00 -4.04 -12.21
CA VAL A 239 -1.22 -5.45 -12.61
C VAL A 239 -2.58 -5.64 -13.25
N THR A 240 -3.62 -5.00 -12.71
CA THR A 240 -5.01 -4.99 -13.24
C THR A 240 -5.90 -4.01 -12.45
N ARG A 241 -7.12 -3.79 -12.93
CA ARG A 241 -8.23 -3.16 -12.18
C ARG A 241 -9.31 -4.22 -11.95
N ILE A 242 -9.97 -4.19 -10.79
CA ILE A 242 -10.88 -5.27 -10.36
C ILE A 242 -12.22 -4.68 -9.91
N ASN A 243 -13.31 -5.20 -10.47
CA ASN A 243 -14.66 -4.90 -10.01
C ASN A 243 -15.11 -5.93 -8.97
N PHE A 244 -14.92 -5.60 -7.69
CA PHE A 244 -15.43 -6.37 -6.54
C PHE A 244 -16.91 -6.08 -6.21
N GLY A 245 -17.72 -5.63 -7.18
CA GLY A 245 -19.15 -5.38 -7.00
C GLY A 245 -19.47 -4.25 -6.01
N LYS A 246 -18.61 -3.22 -5.97
CA LYS A 246 -18.65 -2.07 -5.03
C LYS A 246 -18.34 -2.42 -3.56
N ALA A 247 -17.77 -3.59 -3.28
CA ALA A 247 -17.18 -3.86 -1.97
C ALA A 247 -15.92 -3.02 -1.78
N LEU A 248 -15.75 -2.43 -0.59
CA LEU A 248 -14.57 -1.64 -0.24
C LEU A 248 -13.52 -2.54 0.41
N ILE A 249 -12.34 -2.60 -0.19
CA ILE A 249 -11.21 -3.45 0.23
C ILE A 249 -10.62 -2.92 1.54
N THR A 250 -10.26 -3.82 2.45
CA THR A 250 -9.75 -3.56 3.81
C THR A 250 -8.89 -4.73 4.29
N GLY A 251 -7.90 -5.11 3.49
CA GLY A 251 -6.91 -6.13 3.81
C GLY A 251 -6.71 -7.17 2.72
N ALA A 252 -5.52 -7.76 2.69
CA ALA A 252 -5.24 -8.99 1.96
C ALA A 252 -4.09 -9.73 2.65
N GLU A 253 -4.01 -11.04 2.46
CA GLU A 253 -2.89 -11.85 2.93
C GLU A 253 -2.74 -13.08 2.02
N VAL A 254 -1.51 -13.61 1.94
CA VAL A 254 -1.22 -14.90 1.30
C VAL A 254 -0.91 -15.97 2.36
N ASP A 255 -1.29 -17.21 2.10
CA ASP A 255 -1.00 -18.30 3.01
C ASP A 255 0.46 -18.79 2.89
N GLN A 256 0.99 -19.42 3.93
CA GLN A 256 2.38 -19.91 3.96
C GLN A 256 2.75 -20.87 2.79
N SER A 257 1.78 -21.54 2.16
CA SER A 257 2.04 -22.35 0.96
C SER A 257 2.25 -21.53 -0.32
N GLY A 258 1.88 -20.25 -0.31
CA GLY A 258 1.90 -19.34 -1.45
C GLY A 258 0.84 -19.64 -2.51
N LEU A 259 -0.14 -20.51 -2.22
CA LEU A 259 -1.14 -20.98 -3.18
C LEU A 259 -2.53 -20.37 -2.97
N ARG A 260 -2.77 -19.73 -1.83
CA ARG A 260 -4.05 -19.08 -1.49
C ARG A 260 -3.81 -17.62 -1.15
N LEU A 261 -4.63 -16.76 -1.75
CA LEU A 261 -4.70 -15.32 -1.48
C LEU A 261 -6.13 -15.02 -1.00
N ALA A 262 -6.25 -14.42 0.18
CA ALA A 262 -7.51 -13.88 0.66
C ALA A 262 -7.47 -12.36 0.51
N VAL A 263 -8.44 -11.78 -0.20
CA VAL A 263 -8.65 -10.33 -0.27
C VAL A 263 -9.92 -10.00 0.51
N LEU A 264 -9.78 -9.22 1.58
CA LEU A 264 -10.86 -8.78 2.44
C LEU A 264 -11.47 -7.49 1.91
N ALA A 265 -12.78 -7.41 2.02
CA ALA A 265 -13.55 -6.19 1.96
C ALA A 265 -14.47 -6.14 3.19
N LYS A 266 -14.92 -4.95 3.59
CA LYS A 266 -15.69 -4.68 4.83
C LYS A 266 -16.80 -5.69 5.23
N ARG A 267 -17.35 -6.51 4.32
CA ARG A 267 -18.31 -7.63 4.58
C ARG A 267 -18.19 -8.87 3.66
N SER A 268 -17.10 -9.01 2.90
CA SER A 268 -16.89 -10.09 1.92
C SER A 268 -15.40 -10.44 1.81
N ILE A 269 -15.09 -11.68 1.42
CA ILE A 269 -13.72 -12.14 1.16
C ILE A 269 -13.69 -12.78 -0.22
N TRP A 270 -12.69 -12.49 -1.04
CA TRP A 270 -12.38 -13.24 -2.25
C TRP A 270 -11.17 -14.14 -1.99
N LEU A 271 -11.37 -15.45 -2.05
CA LEU A 271 -10.35 -16.47 -1.83
C LEU A 271 -9.90 -17.05 -3.18
N PHE A 272 -8.74 -16.60 -3.65
CA PHE A 272 -8.11 -17.06 -4.89
C PHE A 272 -7.22 -18.27 -4.58
N THR A 273 -7.39 -19.38 -5.30
CA THR A 273 -6.60 -20.62 -5.14
C THR A 273 -5.89 -20.99 -6.44
N ARG A 274 -4.56 -20.88 -6.49
CA ARG A 274 -3.74 -21.22 -7.67
C ARG A 274 -3.08 -22.60 -7.53
N LYS A 275 -2.75 -23.24 -8.66
CA LYS A 275 -2.29 -24.64 -8.71
C LYS A 275 -0.78 -24.79 -8.56
N ALA A 276 -0.01 -23.71 -8.71
CA ALA A 276 1.42 -23.64 -8.42
C ALA A 276 1.86 -22.20 -8.11
N LEU A 277 3.03 -22.06 -7.47
CA LEU A 277 3.70 -20.77 -7.27
C LEU A 277 3.98 -20.06 -8.61
N GLY A 278 4.04 -18.73 -8.61
CA GLY A 278 4.19 -17.91 -9.81
C GLY A 278 2.99 -17.92 -10.79
N GLN A 279 1.97 -18.77 -10.61
CA GLN A 279 0.77 -18.74 -11.45
C GLN A 279 -0.10 -17.52 -11.16
N ASN A 280 -0.80 -17.06 -12.20
CA ASN A 280 -1.73 -15.94 -12.12
C ASN A 280 -2.97 -16.32 -11.29
N TRP A 281 -3.23 -15.57 -10.22
CA TRP A 281 -4.36 -15.74 -9.31
C TRP A 281 -5.74 -15.80 -10.03
N PHE A 282 -5.90 -15.09 -11.15
CA PHE A 282 -7.13 -15.10 -11.96
C PHE A 282 -7.28 -16.31 -12.90
N THR A 283 -6.36 -17.29 -12.84
CA THR A 283 -6.43 -18.56 -13.60
C THR A 283 -6.70 -19.79 -12.70
N GLY A 284 -6.87 -19.56 -11.40
CA GLY A 284 -7.25 -20.56 -10.40
C GLY A 284 -8.74 -20.51 -10.05
N ASP A 285 -9.09 -21.17 -8.95
CA ASP A 285 -10.45 -21.09 -8.39
C ASP A 285 -10.60 -19.75 -7.63
N ILE A 286 -11.79 -19.13 -7.65
CA ILE A 286 -12.08 -17.88 -6.93
C ILE A 286 -13.41 -18.03 -6.18
N ASP A 287 -13.34 -18.26 -4.87
CA ASP A 287 -14.53 -18.28 -4.02
C ASP A 287 -14.86 -16.86 -3.53
N HIS A 288 -16.12 -16.43 -3.67
CA HIS A 288 -16.64 -15.25 -2.98
C HIS A 288 -17.30 -15.72 -1.67
N LEU A 289 -16.68 -15.40 -0.54
CA LEU A 289 -17.19 -15.73 0.80
C LEU A 289 -17.88 -14.50 1.39
N ARG A 290 -19.03 -14.70 2.04
CA ARG A 290 -19.81 -13.62 2.68
C ARG A 290 -19.98 -13.86 4.18
N SER A 291 -19.46 -12.93 4.96
CA SER A 291 -19.42 -12.91 6.42
C SER A 291 -20.18 -11.69 6.94
N ARG A 292 -21.52 -11.80 7.07
CA ARG A 292 -22.35 -10.67 7.53
C ARG A 292 -22.26 -10.39 9.03
N ASP A 293 -21.83 -11.39 9.80
CA ASP A 293 -22.01 -11.44 11.25
C ASP A 293 -20.78 -10.92 12.03
N ILE A 294 -19.82 -10.28 11.34
CA ILE A 294 -18.58 -9.70 11.90
C ILE A 294 -18.53 -8.16 11.84
N GLY A 295 -19.65 -7.50 11.49
CA GLY A 295 -19.77 -6.04 11.53
C GLY A 295 -19.19 -5.35 10.29
N VAL A 296 -18.01 -4.75 10.44
CA VAL A 296 -17.26 -4.01 9.42
C VAL A 296 -15.77 -4.29 9.63
N THR A 297 -15.12 -4.96 8.68
CA THR A 297 -13.82 -5.62 8.87
C THR A 297 -12.63 -4.83 8.32
N GLU A 298 -11.55 -4.74 9.10
CA GLU A 298 -10.40 -3.87 8.79
C GLU A 298 -9.07 -4.62 8.53
N ALA A 299 -8.95 -5.92 8.86
CA ALA A 299 -7.80 -6.71 8.45
C ALA A 299 -8.06 -8.23 8.42
N ILE A 300 -7.19 -8.98 7.72
CA ILE A 300 -7.26 -10.44 7.55
C ILE A 300 -5.85 -11.07 7.57
N THR A 301 -5.70 -12.28 8.12
CA THR A 301 -4.52 -13.12 7.89
C THR A 301 -4.83 -14.63 7.91
N PHE A 302 -3.94 -15.44 7.32
CA PHE A 302 -4.02 -16.91 7.37
C PHE A 302 -3.25 -17.48 8.56
N TYR A 303 -3.83 -18.44 9.28
CA TYR A 303 -3.06 -19.35 10.14
C TYR A 303 -3.50 -20.80 9.87
N GLY A 304 -2.65 -21.56 9.19
CA GLY A 304 -2.91 -22.94 8.74
C GLY A 304 -4.06 -23.02 7.73
N ASN A 305 -5.19 -23.63 8.14
CA ASN A 305 -6.42 -23.69 7.33
C ASN A 305 -7.55 -22.80 7.87
N ARG A 306 -7.18 -21.67 8.50
CA ARG A 306 -8.11 -20.70 9.09
C ARG A 306 -7.77 -19.29 8.63
N LEU A 307 -8.79 -18.47 8.42
CA LEU A 307 -8.68 -17.02 8.28
C LEU A 307 -8.99 -16.38 9.63
N PHE A 308 -8.13 -15.48 10.09
CA PHE A 308 -8.34 -14.62 11.24
C PHE A 308 -8.64 -13.19 10.75
N ILE A 309 -9.64 -12.55 11.33
CA ILE A 309 -10.21 -11.28 10.83
C ILE A 309 -10.52 -10.35 12.00
N THR A 310 -10.17 -9.07 11.89
CA THR A 310 -10.52 -8.01 12.86
C THR A 310 -11.55 -7.03 12.30
N ASN A 311 -12.22 -6.30 13.20
CA ASN A 311 -13.27 -5.34 12.87
C ASN A 311 -13.11 -3.99 13.58
N GLU A 312 -13.90 -3.00 13.19
CA GLU A 312 -13.98 -1.65 13.80
C GLU A 312 -14.31 -1.66 15.32
N GLY A 313 -14.71 -2.81 15.89
CA GLY A 313 -14.95 -3.01 17.32
C GLY A 313 -13.81 -3.68 18.09
N GLY A 314 -12.67 -3.97 17.43
CA GLY A 314 -11.52 -4.64 18.04
C GLY A 314 -11.73 -6.14 18.31
N GLU A 315 -12.79 -6.73 17.78
CA GLU A 315 -13.13 -8.15 17.90
C GLU A 315 -12.28 -8.99 16.94
N LEU A 316 -11.78 -10.14 17.41
CA LEU A 316 -11.06 -11.11 16.60
C LEU A 316 -11.98 -12.30 16.27
N TYR A 317 -12.20 -12.53 14.99
CA TYR A 317 -12.98 -13.64 14.45
C TYR A 317 -12.10 -14.66 13.72
N VAL A 318 -12.58 -15.90 13.67
CA VAL A 318 -11.99 -16.98 12.88
C VAL A 318 -13.01 -17.60 11.93
N ILE A 319 -12.57 -17.95 10.72
CA ILE A 319 -13.30 -18.77 9.74
C ILE A 319 -12.44 -19.98 9.41
N SER A 320 -12.99 -21.18 9.54
CA SER A 320 -12.34 -22.42 9.10
C SER A 320 -12.59 -22.64 7.61
N LEU A 321 -11.53 -22.89 6.84
CA LEU A 321 -11.63 -23.14 5.40
C LEU A 321 -12.09 -24.57 5.08
N ASN A 322 -12.14 -25.46 6.09
CA ASN A 322 -12.81 -26.77 5.96
C ASN A 322 -14.35 -26.63 5.96
N ASP A 323 -14.87 -25.49 6.42
CA ASP A 323 -16.30 -25.25 6.65
C ASP A 323 -16.94 -24.53 5.44
N ILE A 324 -16.21 -24.44 4.32
CA ILE A 324 -16.68 -23.88 3.05
C ILE A 324 -17.32 -25.02 2.25
N ASP A 325 -18.64 -25.12 2.31
CA ASP A 325 -19.44 -26.01 1.47
C ASP A 325 -19.30 -25.59 -0.02
N ARG A 326 -18.32 -26.17 -0.73
CA ARG A 326 -18.20 -26.07 -2.19
C ARG A 326 -19.22 -27.00 -2.85
N ILE A 327 -20.15 -26.41 -3.62
CA ILE A 327 -21.24 -27.06 -4.36
C ILE A 327 -20.76 -27.50 -5.74
#